data_AF-A0A7V8DCV8-F1
#
_entry.id   AF-A0A7V8DCV8-F1
#
_cell.length_a   1.000
_cell.length_b   1.000
_cell.length_c   1.000
_cell.angle_alpha   90.00
_cell.angle_beta   90.00
_cell.angle_gamma   90.00
#
_symmetry.space_group_name_H-M   'P 1'
#
loop_
_entity.id
_entity.type
_entity.pdbx_description
1 polymer ?
#
loop_
_entity_poly.entity_id
_entity_poly.type
_entity_poly.pdbx_seq_one_letter_code
_entity_poly.pdbx_strand_id
1 'polypeptide(L)'
;MLRTKNIRNIVAATALFLSFGMVSATAQGNFRPTGAPLTIEAMMKDYNVWGARISPDGKHIAALAGVPGQNPIVRVWDTDDMSKAPLQFGSRTMRFVNLSFIKNDRLFLGTAQPVEQGHNSDWIFSSAISNLDGSKIEAISNEAAENTRDEDRIINVTVFNRLPLDPENILVQVSKFSGTEIVKVNLRSGASRRYFRSGDNESVEWDDNQGVIRVKNRLDFSSGVYNVKYYLRLGENNWHELTGLQQSINDRYTLSVQHVSNDNKTIWVITDKDTNYAVLKKFDVATNTFSETFAQNTEFDLTSASFGSAADEYAQNHRRGNRTKCSNNLLFA
;
A
#
# COMPACT_ATOMS: atom_id res chain seq x y z
N MET A 1 -5.90 52.72 -79.72
CA MET A 1 -4.46 53.01 -79.96
C MET A 1 -3.69 51.79 -79.46
N LEU A 2 -3.20 50.95 -80.38
CA LEU A 2 -2.36 49.78 -80.09
C LEU A 2 -0.90 50.23 -79.91
N ARG A 3 -0.15 49.62 -78.96
CA ARG A 3 0.87 48.61 -79.28
C ARG A 3 1.66 48.14 -78.05
N THR A 4 1.77 46.83 -78.02
CA THR A 4 2.66 45.94 -77.28
C THR A 4 4.15 46.08 -77.65
N LYS A 5 5.07 45.78 -76.70
CA LYS A 5 6.03 44.64 -76.76
C LYS A 5 7.10 44.68 -75.63
N ASN A 6 6.95 43.82 -74.63
CA ASN A 6 7.75 42.61 -74.33
C ASN A 6 9.25 42.56 -74.72
N ILE A 7 10.18 42.32 -73.75
CA ILE A 7 10.81 41.01 -73.41
C ILE A 7 12.14 41.12 -72.57
N ARG A 8 12.12 40.43 -71.41
CA ARG A 8 13.13 39.53 -70.77
C ARG A 8 14.45 39.97 -70.09
N ASN A 9 14.60 39.41 -68.87
CA ASN A 9 15.76 38.75 -68.21
C ASN A 9 16.83 39.67 -67.53
N ILE A 10 17.45 39.41 -66.36
CA ILE A 10 17.60 38.22 -65.47
C ILE A 10 18.22 38.64 -64.09
N VAL A 11 17.79 37.97 -63.00
CA VAL A 11 18.49 37.58 -61.73
C VAL A 11 18.99 38.61 -60.69
N ALA A 12 18.48 38.51 -59.44
CA ALA A 12 19.28 38.19 -58.23
C ALA A 12 18.43 37.90 -56.95
N ALA A 13 18.66 36.71 -56.39
CA ALA A 13 18.71 36.29 -54.97
C ALA A 13 17.75 36.89 -53.91
N THR A 14 16.98 36.03 -53.23
CA THR A 14 17.37 35.42 -51.93
C THR A 14 16.22 34.54 -51.42
N ALA A 15 16.44 33.22 -51.39
CA ALA A 15 15.55 32.25 -50.77
C ALA A 15 15.98 32.02 -49.32
N LEU A 16 15.13 32.35 -48.35
CA LEU A 16 15.30 31.95 -46.96
C LEU A 16 14.74 30.53 -46.80
N PHE A 17 15.64 29.55 -46.64
CA PHE A 17 15.28 28.17 -46.37
C PHE A 17 14.67 28.04 -44.97
N LEU A 18 13.38 27.67 -44.90
CA LEU A 18 12.79 27.04 -43.72
C LEU A 18 13.43 25.66 -43.55
N SER A 19 14.33 25.53 -42.58
CA SER A 19 14.75 24.23 -42.06
C SER A 19 13.64 23.69 -41.17
N PHE A 20 12.76 22.87 -41.75
CA PHE A 20 11.99 21.91 -40.97
C PHE A 20 12.98 20.96 -40.30
N GLY A 21 13.12 21.08 -38.97
CA GLY A 21 13.84 20.11 -38.17
C GLY A 21 13.20 18.73 -38.38
N MET A 22 13.96 17.82 -38.98
CA MET A 22 13.63 16.40 -38.99
C MET A 22 13.56 15.94 -37.54
N VAL A 23 12.34 15.82 -37.01
CA VAL A 23 12.10 14.93 -35.88
C VAL A 23 12.43 13.54 -36.41
N SER A 24 13.59 13.01 -36.02
CA SER A 24 13.88 11.60 -36.20
C SER A 24 12.79 10.84 -35.46
N ALA A 25 11.82 10.31 -36.22
CA ALA A 25 11.01 9.20 -35.75
C ALA A 25 11.99 8.05 -35.54
N THR A 26 12.52 7.93 -34.32
CA THR A 26 13.12 6.68 -33.88
C THR A 26 12.02 5.65 -34.05
N ALA A 27 12.17 4.79 -35.06
CA ALA A 27 11.33 3.63 -35.20
C ALA A 27 11.39 2.91 -33.84
N GLN A 28 10.30 2.96 -33.08
CA GLN A 28 10.03 1.98 -32.05
C GLN A 28 10.00 0.65 -32.80
N GLY A 29 11.15 -0.02 -32.86
CA GLY A 29 11.22 -1.37 -33.36
C GLY A 29 10.22 -2.16 -32.55
N ASN A 30 9.21 -2.72 -33.21
CA ASN A 30 8.24 -3.58 -32.56
C ASN A 30 9.01 -4.68 -31.84
N PHE A 31 9.09 -4.60 -30.51
CA PHE A 31 9.71 -5.63 -29.71
C PHE A 31 8.93 -6.92 -29.95
N ARG A 32 9.57 -7.87 -30.65
CA ARG A 32 9.05 -9.21 -30.85
C ARG A 32 9.95 -10.14 -30.05
N PRO A 33 9.45 -10.76 -28.97
CA PRO A 33 10.22 -11.76 -28.25
C PRO A 33 10.64 -12.86 -29.24
N THR A 34 11.93 -13.15 -29.31
CA THR A 34 12.50 -14.17 -30.22
C THR A 34 12.77 -15.51 -29.53
N GLY A 35 12.25 -15.70 -28.32
CA GLY A 35 12.40 -16.95 -27.56
C GLY A 35 11.44 -18.04 -28.01
N ALA A 36 11.82 -19.30 -27.76
CA ALA A 36 10.90 -20.42 -27.87
C ALA A 36 9.65 -20.17 -26.99
N PRO A 37 8.45 -20.62 -27.41
CA PRO A 37 7.26 -20.50 -26.59
C PRO A 37 7.48 -21.18 -25.23
N LEU A 38 7.04 -20.52 -24.15
CA LEU A 38 7.03 -21.14 -22.81
C LEU A 38 6.15 -22.38 -22.85
N THR A 39 6.63 -23.47 -22.27
CA THR A 39 5.81 -24.69 -22.15
C THR A 39 4.70 -24.46 -21.13
N ILE A 40 3.61 -25.23 -21.22
CA ILE A 40 2.51 -25.12 -20.26
C ILE A 40 2.98 -25.43 -18.84
N GLU A 41 3.93 -26.35 -18.68
CA GLU A 41 4.54 -26.69 -17.38
C GLU A 41 5.28 -25.48 -16.79
N ALA A 42 5.96 -24.68 -17.62
CA ALA A 42 6.64 -23.47 -17.18
C ALA A 42 5.64 -22.40 -16.69
N MET A 43 4.45 -22.34 -17.30
CA MET A 43 3.39 -21.40 -16.92
C MET A 43 2.59 -21.85 -15.68
N MET A 44 2.50 -23.17 -15.42
CA MET A 44 1.76 -23.74 -14.30
C MET A 44 2.56 -23.81 -12.99
N LYS A 45 3.87 -23.57 -13.03
CA LYS A 45 4.73 -23.69 -11.84
C LYS A 45 4.60 -22.46 -10.95
N ASP A 46 4.50 -22.68 -9.64
CA ASP A 46 4.66 -21.62 -8.65
C ASP A 46 6.04 -20.95 -8.78
N TYR A 47 6.10 -19.65 -8.47
CA TYR A 47 7.36 -18.91 -8.41
C TYR A 47 8.33 -19.58 -7.43
N ASN A 48 9.62 -19.60 -7.76
CA ASN A 48 10.62 -20.23 -6.89
C ASN A 48 10.62 -19.59 -5.49
N VAL A 49 10.54 -18.26 -5.43
CA VAL A 49 10.37 -17.47 -4.19
C VAL A 49 9.55 -16.21 -4.53
N TRP A 50 8.60 -15.83 -3.69
CA TRP A 50 7.86 -14.56 -3.81
C TRP A 50 7.40 -14.05 -2.44
N GLY A 51 6.92 -12.80 -2.42
CA GLY A 51 6.34 -12.20 -1.22
C GLY A 51 7.34 -12.05 -0.08
N ALA A 52 8.63 -11.88 -0.38
CA ALA A 52 9.66 -11.70 0.62
C ALA A 52 9.36 -10.48 1.51
N ARG A 53 9.55 -10.65 2.82
CA ARG A 53 9.38 -9.62 3.85
C ARG A 53 10.55 -9.71 4.82
N ILE A 54 10.97 -8.57 5.36
CA ILE A 54 11.94 -8.51 6.46
C ILE A 54 11.19 -8.33 7.80
N SER A 55 11.70 -8.92 8.87
CA SER A 55 11.17 -8.72 10.22
C SER A 55 11.37 -7.26 10.68
N PRO A 56 10.58 -6.78 11.64
CA PRO A 56 10.71 -5.41 12.14
C PRO A 56 12.09 -5.09 12.74
N ASP A 57 12.76 -6.08 13.35
CA ASP A 57 14.12 -5.96 13.88
C ASP A 57 15.21 -6.20 12.84
N GLY A 58 14.85 -6.52 11.59
CA GLY A 58 15.79 -6.76 10.51
C GLY A 58 16.47 -8.12 10.53
N LYS A 59 16.21 -8.98 11.52
CA LYS A 59 16.95 -10.24 11.75
C LYS A 59 16.50 -11.43 10.91
N HIS A 60 15.31 -11.34 10.32
CA HIS A 60 14.71 -12.43 9.58
C HIS A 60 14.17 -11.96 8.24
N ILE A 61 14.34 -12.77 7.21
CA ILE A 61 13.61 -12.65 5.95
C ILE A 61 12.65 -13.83 5.86
N ALA A 62 11.37 -13.60 5.61
CA ALA A 62 10.39 -14.64 5.34
C ALA A 62 9.86 -14.50 3.91
N ALA A 63 9.67 -15.61 3.20
CA ALA A 63 9.08 -15.62 1.87
C ALA A 63 8.28 -16.91 1.63
N LEU A 64 7.40 -16.86 0.63
CA LEU A 64 6.75 -18.05 0.09
C LEU A 64 7.65 -18.65 -0.99
N ALA A 65 7.69 -19.98 -1.06
CA ALA A 65 8.48 -20.71 -2.04
C ALA A 65 7.65 -21.84 -2.66
N GLY A 66 7.66 -21.91 -3.98
CA GLY A 66 6.97 -22.94 -4.74
C GLY A 66 7.71 -24.27 -4.62
N VAL A 67 6.97 -25.34 -4.36
CA VAL A 67 7.50 -26.71 -4.36
C VAL A 67 6.74 -27.53 -5.42
N PRO A 68 7.44 -28.13 -6.40
CA PRO A 68 6.78 -28.92 -7.43
C PRO A 68 5.86 -30.01 -6.85
N GLY A 69 4.61 -30.03 -7.30
CA GLY A 69 3.61 -31.02 -6.89
C GLY A 69 3.05 -30.84 -5.46
N GLN A 70 3.31 -29.70 -4.81
CA GLN A 70 2.84 -29.44 -3.44
C GLN A 70 2.37 -27.98 -3.28
N ASN A 71 1.68 -27.71 -2.17
CA ASN A 71 1.40 -26.33 -1.79
C ASN A 71 2.71 -25.55 -1.52
N PRO A 72 2.71 -24.23 -1.71
CA PRO A 72 3.82 -23.36 -1.34
C PRO A 72 4.15 -23.50 0.13
N ILE A 73 5.44 -23.39 0.44
CA ILE A 73 5.95 -23.42 1.81
C ILE A 73 6.41 -22.02 2.21
N VAL A 74 6.42 -21.77 3.52
CA VAL A 74 7.11 -20.62 4.09
C VAL A 74 8.57 -20.98 4.29
N ARG A 75 9.47 -20.07 3.94
CA ARG A 75 10.89 -20.13 4.27
C ARG A 75 11.28 -18.90 5.07
N VAL A 76 12.06 -19.10 6.12
CA VAL A 76 12.59 -18.02 6.97
C VAL A 76 14.11 -18.13 7.07
N TRP A 77 14.80 -17.10 6.60
CA TRP A 77 16.25 -16.97 6.66
C TRP A 77 16.65 -16.05 7.80
N ASP A 78 17.81 -16.34 8.38
CA ASP A 78 18.54 -15.43 9.26
C ASP A 78 19.33 -14.43 8.40
N THR A 79 19.25 -13.13 8.72
CA THR A 79 19.96 -12.10 7.95
C THR A 79 21.42 -11.95 8.33
N ASP A 80 21.81 -12.37 9.53
CA ASP A 80 23.21 -12.34 9.98
C ASP A 80 24.01 -13.46 9.31
N ASP A 81 23.34 -14.56 8.91
CA ASP A 81 23.95 -15.65 8.16
C ASP A 81 22.98 -16.33 7.18
N MET A 82 22.88 -15.76 5.97
CA MET A 82 22.06 -16.30 4.89
C MET A 82 22.61 -17.60 4.27
N SER A 83 23.79 -18.08 4.68
CA SER A 83 24.35 -19.36 4.19
C SER A 83 23.73 -20.58 4.89
N LYS A 84 23.13 -20.37 6.08
CA LYS A 84 22.39 -21.41 6.81
C LYS A 84 21.15 -21.83 6.03
N ALA A 85 20.78 -23.10 6.17
CA ALA A 85 19.50 -23.57 5.67
C ALA A 85 18.35 -22.78 6.34
N PRO A 86 17.37 -22.27 5.57
CA PRO A 86 16.25 -21.56 6.15
C PRO A 86 15.40 -22.52 6.99
N LEU A 87 14.75 -21.98 8.03
CA LEU A 87 13.58 -22.63 8.60
C LEU A 87 12.53 -22.76 7.50
N GLN A 88 11.81 -23.87 7.47
CA GLN A 88 10.76 -24.05 6.48
C GLN A 88 9.61 -24.87 7.04
N PHE A 89 8.39 -24.48 6.67
CA PHE A 89 7.19 -25.21 7.02
C PHE A 89 6.13 -25.04 5.93
N GLY A 90 5.25 -26.03 5.82
CA GLY A 90 4.21 -26.11 4.80
C GLY A 90 2.89 -26.58 5.41
N SER A 91 1.84 -26.58 4.61
CA SER A 91 0.58 -27.25 4.96
C SER A 91 0.12 -28.14 3.82
N ARG A 92 -0.39 -29.33 4.18
CA ARG A 92 -0.96 -30.28 3.22
C ARG A 92 -2.35 -29.85 2.74
N THR A 93 -3.09 -29.13 3.57
CA THR A 93 -4.49 -28.77 3.33
C THR A 93 -4.66 -27.30 2.99
N MET A 94 -3.80 -26.43 3.53
CA MET A 94 -3.86 -24.99 3.29
C MET A 94 -2.76 -24.57 2.32
N ARG A 95 -3.13 -23.76 1.34
CA ARG A 95 -2.19 -23.06 0.46
C ARG A 95 -1.86 -21.70 1.07
N PHE A 96 -0.59 -21.45 1.36
CA PHE A 96 -0.14 -20.12 1.77
C PHE A 96 -0.07 -19.19 0.56
N VAL A 97 -0.77 -18.06 0.62
CA VAL A 97 -0.91 -17.12 -0.52
C VAL A 97 -0.23 -15.78 -0.27
N ASN A 98 -0.11 -15.37 0.99
CA ASN A 98 0.68 -14.21 1.40
C ASN A 98 1.22 -14.39 2.83
N LEU A 99 2.17 -13.55 3.22
CA LEU A 99 2.66 -13.48 4.59
C LEU A 99 3.07 -12.06 4.96
N SER A 100 3.10 -11.79 6.27
CA SER A 100 3.72 -10.60 6.85
C SER A 100 4.24 -10.88 8.26
N PHE A 101 5.26 -10.15 8.69
CA PHE A 101 5.67 -10.16 10.10
C PHE A 101 4.73 -9.30 10.93
N ILE A 102 4.13 -9.90 11.96
CA ILE A 102 3.31 -9.19 12.95
C ILE A 102 4.09 -8.85 14.21
N LYS A 103 5.16 -9.61 14.50
CA LYS A 103 6.19 -9.34 15.51
C LYS A 103 7.53 -9.81 14.94
N ASN A 104 8.61 -9.69 15.70
CA ASN A 104 9.93 -10.17 15.28
C ASN A 104 9.95 -11.69 15.07
N ASP A 105 9.17 -12.42 15.86
CA ASP A 105 9.16 -13.88 15.95
C ASP A 105 7.81 -14.51 15.55
N ARG A 106 6.93 -13.74 14.90
CA ARG A 106 5.59 -14.17 14.50
C ARG A 106 5.21 -13.71 13.11
N LEU A 107 4.59 -14.63 12.36
CA LEU A 107 4.05 -14.40 11.03
C LEU A 107 2.53 -14.38 11.07
N PHE A 108 1.95 -13.48 10.28
CA PHE A 108 0.57 -13.59 9.82
C PHE A 108 0.60 -14.18 8.42
N LEU A 109 -0.22 -15.19 8.18
CA LEU A 109 -0.29 -15.98 6.96
C LEU A 109 -1.68 -15.82 6.36
N GLY A 110 -1.76 -15.38 5.10
CA GLY A 110 -2.96 -15.54 4.30
C GLY A 110 -3.01 -16.97 3.76
N THR A 111 -4.12 -17.65 3.97
CA THR A 111 -4.31 -19.04 3.58
C THR A 111 -5.48 -19.17 2.63
N ALA A 112 -5.38 -20.06 1.65
CA ALA A 112 -6.50 -20.48 0.81
C ALA A 112 -6.68 -21.99 0.92
N GLN A 113 -7.92 -22.46 1.02
CA GLN A 113 -8.23 -23.89 1.06
C GLN A 113 -9.33 -24.20 0.05
N PRO A 114 -9.20 -25.26 -0.76
CA PRO A 114 -10.31 -25.73 -1.58
C PRO A 114 -11.41 -26.29 -0.68
N VAL A 115 -12.65 -25.90 -0.96
CA VAL A 115 -13.85 -26.44 -0.33
C VAL A 115 -14.73 -27.05 -1.40
N GLU A 116 -15.09 -28.31 -1.21
CA GLU A 116 -16.02 -29.02 -2.05
C GLU A 116 -17.44 -28.73 -1.56
N GLN A 117 -18.25 -28.03 -2.37
CA GLN A 117 -19.66 -27.79 -2.11
C GLN A 117 -20.49 -28.46 -3.20
N GLY A 118 -20.67 -29.78 -3.09
CA GLY A 118 -21.40 -30.57 -4.08
C GLY A 118 -20.69 -30.57 -5.44
N HIS A 119 -21.39 -30.20 -6.51
CA HIS A 119 -20.82 -30.13 -7.86
C HIS A 119 -19.89 -28.91 -8.09
N ASN A 120 -19.80 -27.99 -7.13
CA ASN A 120 -18.98 -26.79 -7.23
C ASN A 120 -17.80 -26.88 -6.25
N SER A 121 -16.57 -26.85 -6.76
CA SER A 121 -15.37 -26.63 -5.94
C SER A 121 -15.03 -25.14 -5.96
N ASP A 122 -14.82 -24.54 -4.78
CA ASP A 122 -14.41 -23.14 -4.66
C ASP A 122 -13.25 -23.00 -3.66
N TRP A 123 -12.62 -21.83 -3.60
CA TRP A 123 -11.55 -21.52 -2.66
C TRP A 123 -12.07 -20.62 -1.54
N ILE A 124 -11.86 -21.03 -0.30
CA ILE A 124 -12.09 -20.18 0.86
C ILE A 124 -10.75 -19.60 1.33
N PHE A 125 -10.71 -18.27 1.41
CA PHE A 125 -9.60 -17.55 2.02
C PHE A 125 -9.80 -17.44 3.53
N SER A 126 -8.71 -17.61 4.28
CA SER A 126 -8.65 -17.46 5.72
C SER A 126 -7.29 -16.88 6.10
N SER A 127 -7.01 -16.77 7.38
CA SER A 127 -5.75 -16.26 7.90
C SER A 127 -5.32 -17.06 9.12
N ALA A 128 -4.01 -17.11 9.35
CA ALA A 128 -3.44 -17.79 10.50
C ALA A 128 -2.25 -17.00 11.07
N ILE A 129 -1.95 -17.24 12.34
CA ILE A 129 -0.76 -16.74 13.01
C ILE A 129 0.19 -17.90 13.25
N SER A 130 1.48 -17.70 13.00
CA SER A 130 2.49 -18.74 13.14
C SER A 130 3.76 -18.24 13.83
N ASN A 131 4.46 -19.17 14.50
CA ASN A 131 5.89 -19.01 14.81
C ASN A 131 6.72 -19.06 13.51
N LEU A 132 7.97 -18.60 13.55
CA LEU A 132 8.87 -18.59 12.37
C LEU A 132 9.18 -20.00 11.83
N ASP A 133 9.13 -21.02 12.68
CA ASP A 133 9.40 -22.41 12.34
C ASP A 133 8.12 -23.24 12.03
N GLY A 134 6.94 -22.62 12.14
CA GLY A 134 5.66 -23.32 11.97
C GLY A 134 5.28 -24.27 13.09
N SER A 135 6.00 -24.29 14.21
CA SER A 135 5.73 -25.16 15.37
C SER A 135 4.34 -24.94 15.98
N LYS A 136 3.81 -23.72 15.84
CA LYS A 136 2.46 -23.33 16.25
C LYS A 136 1.84 -22.54 15.12
N ILE A 137 0.69 -23.00 14.62
CA ILE A 137 -0.13 -22.30 13.62
C ILE A 137 -1.56 -22.25 14.16
N GLU A 138 -2.07 -21.03 14.37
CA GLU A 138 -3.42 -20.78 14.88
C GLU A 138 -4.24 -20.07 13.80
N ALA A 139 -5.31 -20.72 13.33
CA ALA A 139 -6.24 -20.10 12.41
C ALA A 139 -7.02 -18.96 13.11
N ILE A 140 -7.21 -17.86 12.40
CA ILE A 140 -8.14 -16.80 12.80
C ILE A 140 -9.52 -17.25 12.32
N SER A 141 -10.28 -17.86 13.23
CA SER A 141 -11.54 -18.53 12.91
C SER A 141 -12.77 -17.61 13.02
N ASN A 142 -13.83 -17.99 12.32
CA ASN A 142 -15.18 -17.40 12.40
C ASN A 142 -15.97 -17.86 13.65
N GLU A 143 -15.36 -18.57 14.59
CA GLU A 143 -16.08 -19.41 15.56
C GLU A 143 -16.95 -18.65 16.59
N ALA A 144 -16.98 -17.32 16.55
CA ALA A 144 -17.95 -16.50 17.27
C ALA A 144 -19.28 -16.26 16.51
N ALA A 145 -19.42 -16.71 15.25
CA ALA A 145 -20.67 -16.68 14.51
C ALA A 145 -21.51 -17.93 14.84
N GLU A 146 -21.98 -18.05 16.08
CA GLU A 146 -22.88 -19.12 16.54
C GLU A 146 -24.27 -19.15 15.86
N ASN A 147 -24.51 -18.29 14.86
CA ASN A 147 -25.72 -18.36 14.04
C ASN A 147 -25.35 -18.25 12.55
N THR A 148 -25.21 -19.39 11.88
CA THR A 148 -25.06 -19.49 10.42
C THR A 148 -26.35 -19.14 9.65
N ARG A 149 -27.18 -18.25 10.22
CA ARG A 149 -28.30 -17.58 9.55
C ARG A 149 -28.06 -16.07 9.39
N ASP A 150 -27.01 -15.51 10.00
CA ASP A 150 -26.58 -14.14 9.72
C ASP A 150 -25.77 -14.12 8.41
N GLU A 151 -26.26 -13.37 7.43
CA GLU A 151 -25.70 -13.21 6.09
C GLU A 151 -24.35 -12.44 6.08
N ASP A 152 -23.79 -12.12 7.25
CA ASP A 152 -22.63 -11.25 7.43
C ASP A 152 -21.29 -12.01 7.45
N ARG A 153 -20.92 -12.56 6.29
CA ARG A 153 -19.70 -13.36 6.09
C ARG A 153 -18.42 -12.49 6.10
N ILE A 154 -17.35 -12.96 6.74
CA ILE A 154 -16.01 -12.38 6.58
C ILE A 154 -15.56 -12.53 5.13
N ILE A 155 -15.26 -11.40 4.50
CA ILE A 155 -14.71 -11.27 3.15
C ILE A 155 -13.18 -11.36 3.20
N ASN A 156 -12.58 -10.65 4.16
CA ASN A 156 -11.12 -10.55 4.28
C ASN A 156 -10.70 -10.25 5.72
N VAL A 157 -9.48 -10.69 6.05
CA VAL A 157 -8.80 -10.41 7.31
C VAL A 157 -7.40 -9.92 6.99
N THR A 158 -7.05 -8.72 7.46
CA THR A 158 -5.71 -8.15 7.26
C THR A 158 -5.15 -7.61 8.57
N VAL A 159 -3.82 -7.59 8.68
CA VAL A 159 -3.15 -6.90 9.78
C VAL A 159 -3.43 -5.40 9.62
N PHE A 160 -4.12 -4.81 10.60
CA PHE A 160 -4.41 -3.38 10.62
C PHE A 160 -3.22 -2.62 11.24
N ASN A 161 -2.83 -3.00 12.45
CA ASN A 161 -1.67 -2.45 13.13
C ASN A 161 -0.95 -3.53 13.93
N ARG A 162 0.38 -3.57 13.80
CA ARG A 162 1.20 -4.55 14.50
C ARG A 162 1.41 -4.24 15.97
N LEU A 163 1.01 -3.07 16.44
CA LEU A 163 1.25 -2.54 17.78
C LEU A 163 2.70 -2.80 18.22
N PRO A 164 3.70 -2.14 17.61
CA PRO A 164 5.11 -2.39 17.88
C PRO A 164 5.51 -2.23 19.36
N LEU A 165 4.73 -1.47 20.15
CA LEU A 165 4.96 -1.27 21.59
C LEU A 165 4.15 -2.22 22.49
N ASP A 166 3.30 -3.08 21.94
CA ASP A 166 2.50 -4.07 22.67
C ASP A 166 2.89 -5.47 22.20
N PRO A 167 3.75 -6.21 22.92
CA PRO A 167 4.27 -7.49 22.44
C PRO A 167 3.20 -8.59 22.36
N GLU A 168 2.13 -8.47 23.14
CA GLU A 168 1.14 -9.55 23.30
C GLU A 168 -0.04 -9.41 22.34
N ASN A 169 -0.20 -8.29 21.65
CA ASN A 169 -1.39 -8.03 20.85
C ASN A 169 -1.09 -7.41 19.48
N ILE A 170 -2.07 -7.55 18.58
CA ILE A 170 -2.16 -6.83 17.31
C ILE A 170 -3.57 -6.31 17.09
N LEU A 171 -3.72 -5.37 16.16
CA LEU A 171 -5.00 -4.99 15.58
C LEU A 171 -5.15 -5.65 14.21
N VAL A 172 -6.30 -6.25 13.99
CA VAL A 172 -6.67 -6.94 12.76
C VAL A 172 -7.93 -6.29 12.21
N GLN A 173 -7.92 -5.96 10.93
CA GLN A 173 -9.10 -5.50 10.22
C GLN A 173 -9.86 -6.72 9.69
N VAL A 174 -11.14 -6.80 10.02
CA VAL A 174 -12.08 -7.81 9.56
C VAL A 174 -13.12 -7.12 8.69
N SER A 175 -13.07 -7.39 7.40
CA SER A 175 -14.04 -6.85 6.45
C SER A 175 -15.16 -7.86 6.22
N LYS A 176 -16.40 -7.41 6.35
CA LYS A 176 -17.62 -8.18 6.12
C LYS A 176 -18.54 -7.42 5.17
N PHE A 177 -19.63 -8.04 4.72
CA PHE A 177 -20.63 -7.35 3.92
C PHE A 177 -21.32 -6.21 4.70
N SER A 178 -21.50 -6.36 6.02
CA SER A 178 -22.08 -5.32 6.89
C SER A 178 -21.13 -4.18 7.24
N GLY A 179 -19.89 -4.21 6.75
CA GLY A 179 -18.87 -3.20 7.03
C GLY A 179 -17.59 -3.78 7.63
N THR A 180 -16.74 -2.88 8.10
CA THR A 180 -15.39 -3.21 8.58
C THR A 180 -15.28 -3.03 10.09
N GLU A 181 -14.69 -4.02 10.75
CA GLU A 181 -14.38 -4.01 12.17
C GLU A 181 -12.87 -4.11 12.36
N ILE A 182 -12.34 -3.41 13.37
CA ILE A 182 -10.98 -3.62 13.84
C ILE A 182 -11.09 -4.36 15.17
N VAL A 183 -10.35 -5.45 15.28
CA VAL A 183 -10.36 -6.37 16.41
C VAL A 183 -8.96 -6.41 17.00
N LYS A 184 -8.86 -6.30 18.33
CA LYS A 184 -7.61 -6.53 19.05
C LYS A 184 -7.49 -8.02 19.35
N VAL A 185 -6.42 -8.64 18.86
CA VAL A 185 -6.14 -10.08 19.00
C VAL A 185 -4.97 -10.27 19.93
N ASN A 186 -5.12 -11.12 20.95
CA ASN A 186 -4.03 -11.56 21.81
C ASN A 186 -3.27 -12.71 21.14
N LEU A 187 -1.96 -12.56 20.96
CA LEU A 187 -1.11 -13.51 20.24
C LEU A 187 -0.79 -14.79 21.03
N ARG A 188 -1.07 -14.81 22.33
CA ARG A 188 -0.81 -15.97 23.20
C ARG A 188 -2.03 -16.88 23.29
N SER A 189 -3.21 -16.31 23.51
CA SER A 189 -4.46 -17.04 23.73
C SER A 189 -5.38 -17.09 22.51
N GLY A 190 -5.11 -16.30 21.46
CA GLY A 190 -6.03 -16.10 20.34
C GLY A 190 -7.27 -15.26 20.69
N ALA A 191 -7.42 -14.84 21.96
CA ALA A 191 -8.58 -14.09 22.42
C ALA A 191 -8.71 -12.78 21.65
N SER A 192 -9.92 -12.53 21.15
CA SER A 192 -10.23 -11.43 20.24
C SER A 192 -11.31 -10.55 20.84
N ARG A 193 -11.14 -9.22 20.78
CA ARG A 193 -12.15 -8.26 21.22
C ARG A 193 -12.29 -7.12 20.23
N ARG A 194 -13.52 -6.66 19.98
CA ARG A 194 -13.78 -5.50 19.12
C ARG A 194 -13.02 -4.29 19.68
N TYR A 195 -12.24 -3.63 18.82
CA TYR A 195 -11.48 -2.42 19.12
C TYR A 195 -12.14 -1.18 18.52
N PHE A 196 -12.60 -1.29 17.28
CA PHE A 196 -13.28 -0.22 16.56
C PHE A 196 -14.26 -0.81 15.54
N ARG A 197 -15.32 -0.08 15.21
CA ARG A 197 -16.22 -0.37 14.07
C ARG A 197 -16.45 0.95 13.36
N SER A 198 -16.16 0.99 12.06
CA SER A 198 -16.48 2.17 11.25
C SER A 198 -17.98 2.28 11.04
N GLY A 199 -18.48 3.50 10.86
CA GLY A 199 -19.83 3.68 10.28
C GLY A 199 -19.86 3.22 8.82
N ASP A 200 -21.06 2.99 8.29
CA ASP A 200 -21.27 2.43 6.94
C ASP A 200 -20.64 3.28 5.82
N ASN A 201 -20.48 4.59 6.07
CA ASN A 201 -19.86 5.55 5.15
C ASN A 201 -18.49 6.04 5.64
N GLU A 202 -17.86 5.38 6.61
CA GLU A 202 -16.56 5.80 7.16
C GLU A 202 -15.45 4.78 6.85
N SER A 203 -14.25 5.27 6.57
CA SER A 203 -13.04 4.47 6.45
C SER A 203 -11.94 5.02 7.36
N VAL A 204 -11.10 4.12 7.87
CA VAL A 204 -9.90 4.51 8.61
C VAL A 204 -8.77 4.74 7.62
N GLU A 205 -8.14 5.90 7.72
CA GLU A 205 -7.10 6.33 6.78
C GLU A 205 -5.70 6.24 7.39
N TRP A 206 -5.58 6.48 8.69
CA TRP A 206 -4.29 6.42 9.37
C TRP A 206 -4.41 6.22 10.88
N ASP A 207 -3.51 5.43 11.44
CA ASP A 207 -3.35 5.20 12.87
C ASP A 207 -1.87 5.20 13.29
N ASP A 208 -1.62 5.51 14.56
CA ASP A 208 -0.25 5.60 15.09
C ASP A 208 0.30 4.24 15.55
N ASN A 209 1.58 4.22 15.97
CA ASN A 209 2.25 3.02 16.47
C ASN A 209 1.66 2.46 17.78
N GLN A 210 0.74 3.18 18.43
CA GLN A 210 -0.02 2.70 19.58
C GLN A 210 -1.38 2.11 19.16
N GLY A 211 -1.70 2.14 17.85
CA GLY A 211 -2.99 1.72 17.30
C GLY A 211 -4.09 2.76 17.49
N VAL A 212 -3.76 3.99 17.86
CA VAL A 212 -4.76 5.06 17.97
C VAL A 212 -5.06 5.55 16.57
N ILE A 213 -6.29 5.31 16.12
CA ILE A 213 -6.80 5.85 14.86
C ILE A 213 -6.78 7.38 14.97
N ARG A 214 -5.98 8.03 14.12
CA ARG A 214 -5.88 9.50 14.08
C ARG A 214 -6.63 10.11 12.93
N VAL A 215 -6.69 9.43 11.78
CA VAL A 215 -7.38 9.95 10.60
C VAL A 215 -8.40 8.94 10.12
N LYS A 216 -9.60 9.44 9.88
CA LYS A 216 -10.65 8.73 9.16
C LYS A 216 -11.18 9.64 8.06
N ASN A 217 -11.83 9.04 7.07
CA ASN A 217 -12.68 9.78 6.16
C ASN A 217 -14.13 9.31 6.26
N ARG A 218 -15.01 10.12 5.69
CA ARG A 218 -16.43 9.83 5.56
C ARG A 218 -16.94 10.22 4.19
N LEU A 219 -17.77 9.38 3.60
CA LEU A 219 -18.51 9.65 2.38
C LEU A 219 -19.83 10.34 2.72
N ASP A 220 -19.94 11.60 2.32
CA ASP A 220 -21.13 12.43 2.49
C ASP A 220 -21.81 12.68 1.14
N PHE A 221 -23.13 12.46 1.08
CA PHE A 221 -23.94 12.80 -0.08
C PHE A 221 -24.67 14.12 0.16
N SER A 222 -24.40 15.12 -0.67
CA SER A 222 -25.07 16.42 -0.60
C SER A 222 -25.29 16.97 -2.01
N SER A 223 -26.48 17.50 -2.28
CA SER A 223 -26.79 18.16 -3.55
C SER A 223 -26.49 17.33 -4.80
N GLY A 224 -26.71 16.01 -4.74
CA GLY A 224 -26.51 15.11 -5.88
C GLY A 224 -25.07 14.64 -6.10
N VAL A 225 -24.11 15.05 -5.26
CA VAL A 225 -22.69 14.71 -5.39
C VAL A 225 -22.18 14.09 -4.09
N TYR A 226 -21.38 13.04 -4.21
CA TYR A 226 -20.67 12.47 -3.07
C TYR A 226 -19.35 13.20 -2.84
N ASN A 227 -19.05 13.47 -1.57
CA ASN A 227 -17.81 14.09 -1.12
C ASN A 227 -17.16 13.20 -0.08
N VAL A 228 -15.85 13.01 -0.21
CA VAL A 228 -15.01 12.41 0.82
C VAL A 228 -14.50 13.54 1.71
N LYS A 229 -14.81 13.48 3.00
CA LYS A 229 -14.34 14.42 4.02
C LYS A 229 -13.41 13.72 5.00
N TYR A 230 -12.32 14.36 5.37
CA TYR A 230 -11.34 13.81 6.30
C TYR A 230 -11.47 14.44 7.68
N TYR A 231 -11.20 13.64 8.71
CA TYR A 231 -11.28 14.05 10.11
C TYR A 231 -10.04 13.61 10.86
N LEU A 232 -9.49 14.51 11.67
CA LEU A 232 -8.38 14.27 12.57
C LEU A 232 -8.86 14.11 14.01
N ARG A 233 -8.32 13.15 14.73
CA ARG A 233 -8.59 12.94 16.16
C ARG A 233 -7.70 13.84 17.03
N LEU A 234 -8.32 14.77 17.74
CA LEU A 234 -7.66 15.70 18.69
C LEU A 234 -7.92 15.36 20.16
N GLY A 235 -8.45 14.17 20.45
CA GLY A 235 -8.75 13.67 21.80
C GLY A 235 -9.57 12.39 21.75
N GLU A 236 -9.95 11.82 22.90
CA GLU A 236 -10.63 10.51 22.93
C GLU A 236 -11.91 10.47 22.07
N ASN A 237 -12.71 11.54 22.06
CA ASN A 237 -13.94 11.62 21.27
C ASN A 237 -14.06 12.91 20.46
N ASN A 238 -12.94 13.56 20.17
CA ASN A 238 -12.92 14.83 19.46
C ASN A 238 -12.37 14.64 18.04
N TRP A 239 -13.27 14.66 17.06
CA TRP A 239 -12.95 14.61 15.63
C TRP A 239 -13.08 16.00 15.03
N HIS A 240 -11.98 16.50 14.50
CA HIS A 240 -11.90 17.79 13.82
C HIS A 240 -11.92 17.58 12.32
N GLU A 241 -12.89 18.19 11.63
CA GLU A 241 -12.97 18.14 10.16
C GLU A 241 -11.80 18.92 9.54
N LEU A 242 -11.13 18.29 8.57
CA LEU A 242 -10.04 18.87 7.81
C LEU A 242 -10.62 19.40 6.49
N THR A 243 -11.19 20.60 6.52
CA THR A 243 -11.93 21.17 5.37
C THR A 243 -11.06 21.36 4.13
N GLY A 244 -9.74 21.53 4.30
CA GLY A 244 -8.78 21.56 3.20
C GLY A 244 -8.47 20.18 2.59
N LEU A 245 -8.81 19.08 3.29
CA LEU A 245 -8.79 17.70 2.82
C LEU A 245 -10.23 17.23 2.55
N GLN A 246 -10.86 17.82 1.54
CA GLN A 246 -12.12 17.34 0.99
C GLN A 246 -11.97 17.12 -0.51
N GLN A 247 -12.62 16.07 -0.99
CA GLN A 247 -12.64 15.74 -2.40
C GLN A 247 -14.05 15.34 -2.86
N SER A 248 -14.54 15.96 -3.93
CA SER A 248 -15.70 15.43 -4.65
C SER A 248 -15.28 14.15 -5.38
N ILE A 249 -16.11 13.11 -5.37
CA ILE A 249 -15.79 11.85 -6.08
C ILE A 249 -15.67 12.04 -7.61
N ASN A 250 -16.19 13.15 -8.13
CA ASN A 250 -16.07 13.50 -9.55
C ASN A 250 -14.68 14.06 -9.87
N ASP A 251 -13.96 14.57 -8.87
CA ASP A 251 -12.62 15.08 -9.05
C ASP A 251 -11.64 13.90 -9.10
N ARG A 252 -10.96 13.74 -10.23
CA ARG A 252 -10.05 12.62 -10.47
C ARG A 252 -8.63 13.00 -10.09
N TYR A 253 -8.34 12.94 -8.80
CA TYR A 253 -7.00 13.11 -8.25
C TYR A 253 -6.81 12.18 -7.04
N THR A 254 -5.58 11.83 -6.74
CA THR A 254 -5.15 11.09 -5.56
C THR A 254 -5.16 12.00 -4.34
N LEU A 255 -5.73 11.52 -3.23
CA LEU A 255 -5.63 12.17 -1.92
C LEU A 255 -5.40 11.07 -0.88
N SER A 256 -4.13 10.84 -0.51
CA SER A 256 -3.75 9.70 0.32
C SER A 256 -2.89 10.15 1.51
N VAL A 257 -3.42 10.00 2.72
CA VAL A 257 -2.72 10.31 3.97
C VAL A 257 -1.61 9.29 4.21
N GLN A 258 -0.39 9.76 4.36
CA GLN A 258 0.79 8.91 4.59
C GLN A 258 1.24 8.92 6.06
N HIS A 259 1.13 10.06 6.73
CA HIS A 259 1.62 10.24 8.09
C HIS A 259 0.97 11.42 8.79
N VAL A 260 0.84 11.34 10.12
CA VAL A 260 0.46 12.45 11.00
C VAL A 260 1.59 12.69 11.99
N SER A 261 2.01 13.95 12.14
CA SER A 261 3.05 14.31 13.10
C SER A 261 2.61 13.98 14.53
N ASN A 262 3.55 13.67 15.41
CA ASN A 262 3.26 13.39 16.81
C ASN A 262 2.52 14.54 17.53
N ASP A 263 2.71 15.79 17.11
CA ASP A 263 2.02 16.96 17.65
C ASP A 263 0.65 17.24 17.00
N ASN A 264 0.23 16.41 16.04
CA ASN A 264 -0.99 16.52 15.25
C ASN A 264 -1.15 17.84 14.48
N LYS A 265 -0.06 18.57 14.23
CA LYS A 265 -0.11 19.83 13.48
C LYS A 265 0.12 19.67 11.99
N THR A 266 0.75 18.58 11.57
CA THR A 266 1.12 18.34 10.17
C THR A 266 0.67 16.95 9.74
N ILE A 267 0.04 16.88 8.57
CA ILE A 267 -0.29 15.62 7.91
C ILE A 267 0.48 15.58 6.59
N TRP A 268 1.15 14.48 6.30
CA TRP A 268 1.78 14.26 5.00
C TRP A 268 0.82 13.53 4.11
N VAL A 269 0.62 14.07 2.91
CA VAL A 269 -0.39 13.59 1.96
C VAL A 269 0.23 13.47 0.60
N ILE A 270 0.04 12.32 -0.05
CA ILE A 270 0.31 12.15 -1.47
C ILE A 270 -0.90 12.65 -2.24
N THR A 271 -0.66 13.58 -3.17
CA THR A 271 -1.69 14.12 -4.05
C THR A 271 -1.11 14.61 -5.37
N ASP A 272 -1.85 14.40 -6.44
CA ASP A 272 -1.65 14.99 -7.78
C ASP A 272 -2.59 16.18 -8.01
N LYS A 273 -3.23 16.69 -6.94
CA LYS A 273 -4.04 17.91 -7.02
C LYS A 273 -3.16 19.07 -7.49
N ASP A 274 -3.48 19.54 -8.70
CA ASP A 274 -2.81 20.62 -9.43
C ASP A 274 -1.40 20.27 -9.96
N THR A 275 -1.06 18.98 -10.08
CA THR A 275 0.24 18.52 -10.62
C THR A 275 0.05 17.40 -11.63
N ASN A 276 1.04 17.21 -12.51
CA ASN A 276 0.99 16.14 -13.52
C ASN A 276 1.29 14.75 -12.93
N TYR A 277 2.05 14.72 -11.83
CA TYR A 277 2.39 13.50 -11.10
C TYR A 277 1.98 13.65 -9.64
N ALA A 278 1.69 12.54 -8.97
CA ALA A 278 1.42 12.52 -7.54
C ALA A 278 2.68 12.93 -6.76
N VAL A 279 2.52 13.94 -5.92
CA VAL A 279 3.59 14.52 -5.10
C VAL A 279 3.26 14.41 -3.62
N LEU A 280 4.29 14.44 -2.78
CA LEU A 280 4.14 14.50 -1.34
C LEU A 280 4.05 15.97 -0.92
N LYS A 281 2.96 16.36 -0.25
CA LYS A 281 2.77 17.69 0.35
C LYS A 281 2.58 17.56 1.85
N LYS A 282 2.92 18.62 2.58
CA LYS A 282 2.49 18.78 3.98
C LYS A 282 1.14 19.50 3.98
N PHE A 283 0.26 19.09 4.87
CA PHE A 283 -1.00 19.73 5.18
C PHE A 283 -0.92 20.28 6.59
N ASP A 284 -1.10 21.59 6.74
CA ASP A 284 -1.15 22.25 8.04
C ASP A 284 -2.58 22.17 8.59
N VAL A 285 -2.72 21.57 9.77
CA VAL A 285 -4.02 21.33 10.42
C VAL A 285 -4.64 22.62 10.92
N ALA A 286 -3.84 23.60 11.35
CA ALA A 286 -4.36 24.85 11.89
C ALA A 286 -4.89 25.77 10.76
N THR A 287 -4.17 25.85 9.65
CA THR A 287 -4.58 26.70 8.52
C THR A 287 -5.46 25.97 7.50
N ASN A 288 -5.57 24.65 7.57
CA ASN A 288 -6.29 23.81 6.62
C ASN A 288 -5.80 23.96 5.17
N THR A 289 -4.48 24.05 4.98
CA THR A 289 -3.88 24.28 3.66
C THR A 289 -2.69 23.38 3.39
N PHE A 290 -2.48 23.06 2.12
CA PHE A 290 -1.25 22.43 1.67
C PHE A 290 -0.08 23.43 1.64
N SER A 291 1.12 22.93 1.94
CA SER A 291 2.38 23.58 1.63
C SER A 291 2.69 23.51 0.13
N GLU A 292 3.79 24.13 -0.26
CA GLU A 292 4.48 23.77 -1.51
C GLU A 292 4.89 22.28 -1.50
N THR A 293 5.21 21.75 -2.68
CA THR A 293 5.64 20.37 -2.86
C THR A 293 6.84 20.03 -1.98
N PHE A 294 6.69 19.02 -1.12
CA PHE A 294 7.77 18.55 -0.24
C PHE A 294 8.68 17.56 -0.95
N ALA A 295 8.11 16.63 -1.72
CA ALA A 295 8.86 15.70 -2.57
C ALA A 295 8.07 15.34 -3.82
N GLN A 296 8.77 15.12 -4.93
CA GLN A 296 8.19 14.74 -6.22
C GLN A 296 9.18 13.92 -7.05
N ASN A 297 8.63 13.16 -7.99
CA ASN A 297 9.34 12.64 -9.14
C ASN A 297 8.76 13.31 -10.41
N THR A 298 9.60 13.56 -11.42
CA THR A 298 9.21 14.28 -12.65
C THR A 298 8.80 13.37 -13.80
N GLU A 299 8.85 12.05 -13.59
CA GLU A 299 8.54 11.02 -14.58
C GLU A 299 7.51 10.01 -14.06
N PHE A 300 7.35 9.88 -12.75
CA PHE A 300 6.50 8.88 -12.11
C PHE A 300 5.70 9.48 -10.95
N ASP A 301 4.54 8.88 -10.69
CA ASP A 301 3.74 9.17 -9.50
C ASP A 301 4.41 8.63 -8.24
N LEU A 302 4.42 9.43 -7.16
CA LEU A 302 4.66 8.87 -5.83
C LEU A 302 3.44 8.06 -5.40
N THR A 303 3.63 6.78 -5.10
CA THR A 303 2.54 5.89 -4.65
C THR A 303 2.55 5.65 -3.14
N SER A 304 3.70 5.86 -2.51
CA SER A 304 3.87 5.67 -1.07
C SER A 304 4.97 6.58 -0.51
N ALA A 305 4.89 6.87 0.79
CA ALA A 305 5.96 7.47 1.54
C ALA A 305 6.17 6.72 2.86
N SER A 306 7.41 6.28 3.12
CA SER A 306 7.76 5.67 4.39
C SER A 306 8.38 6.68 5.33
N PHE A 307 7.88 6.71 6.56
CA PHE A 307 8.40 7.54 7.63
C PHE A 307 9.17 6.64 8.61
N GLY A 308 10.31 7.13 9.08
CA GLY A 308 11.05 6.48 10.16
C GLY A 308 10.21 6.35 11.43
N SER A 309 10.74 5.66 12.42
CA SER A 309 10.09 5.50 13.73
C SER A 309 9.75 6.86 14.38
N ALA A 310 8.84 6.88 15.36
CA ALA A 310 8.58 8.08 16.16
C ALA A 310 9.84 8.65 16.86
N ALA A 311 10.85 7.81 17.11
CA ALA A 311 12.15 8.23 17.59
C ALA A 311 12.93 9.04 16.53
N ASP A 312 12.74 8.73 15.25
CA ASP A 312 13.34 9.46 14.13
C ASP A 312 12.70 10.86 13.96
N GLU A 313 11.40 11.00 14.21
CA GLU A 313 10.73 12.31 14.22
C GLU A 313 11.23 13.20 15.37
N TYR A 314 11.45 12.63 16.56
CA TYR A 314 12.09 13.33 17.70
C TYR A 314 13.53 13.76 17.41
N ALA A 315 14.29 12.93 16.70
CA ALA A 315 15.67 13.23 16.30
C ALA A 315 15.76 14.38 15.28
N GLN A 316 14.72 14.62 14.46
CA GLN A 316 14.68 15.77 13.54
C GLN A 316 14.47 17.10 14.28
N ASN A 317 13.67 17.12 15.35
CA ASN A 317 13.39 18.36 16.10
C ASN A 317 14.53 18.79 17.05
N HIS A 318 15.42 17.88 17.46
CA HIS A 318 16.54 18.18 18.37
C HIS A 318 17.89 18.41 17.66
N ARG A 319 17.96 18.23 16.34
CA ARG A 319 19.20 18.41 15.54
C ARG A 319 19.34 19.80 14.88
N ARG A 320 18.64 20.83 15.36
CA ARG A 320 18.93 22.22 14.95
C ARG A 320 20.25 22.78 15.52
N GLY A 321 20.96 22.01 16.37
CA GLY A 321 22.15 22.48 17.09
C GLY A 321 23.52 22.05 16.57
N ASN A 322 23.65 21.08 15.64
CA ASN A 322 24.97 20.69 15.15
C ASN A 322 24.94 20.28 13.68
N ARG A 323 25.65 21.04 12.85
CA ARG A 323 25.88 20.76 11.44
C ARG A 323 26.72 19.50 11.33
N THR A 324 26.08 18.40 10.98
CA THR A 324 26.70 17.36 10.14
C THR A 324 25.60 16.83 9.23
N LYS A 325 25.82 16.95 7.92
CA LYS A 325 24.91 16.49 6.87
C LYS A 325 24.71 14.97 7.01
N CYS A 326 23.67 14.53 7.71
CA CYS A 326 23.03 13.26 7.38
C CYS A 326 22.00 13.57 6.30
N SER A 327 22.24 13.01 5.11
CA SER A 327 21.34 13.01 3.98
C SER A 327 19.93 12.58 4.40
N ASN A 328 18.94 13.22 3.79
CA ASN A 328 17.52 12.89 3.88
C ASN A 328 17.29 11.41 3.57
N ASN A 329 17.13 10.57 4.59
CA ASN A 329 16.63 9.20 4.41
C ASN A 329 15.09 9.24 4.42
N LEU A 330 14.51 9.80 3.36
CA LEU A 330 13.19 9.36 2.90
C LEU A 330 13.45 8.38 1.75
N LEU A 331 13.07 7.12 1.95
CA LEU A 331 12.94 6.18 0.84
C LEU A 331 11.53 6.33 0.26
N PHE A 332 11.48 6.73 -1.00
CA PHE A 332 10.27 6.71 -1.82
C PHE A 332 10.27 5.40 -2.59
N ALA A 333 9.12 4.72 -2.64
CA ALA A 333 8.90 3.50 -3.41
C ALA A 333 7.74 3.70 -4.39
#